data_AF-A0A958UB16-F1
#
_entry.id   AF-A0A958UB16-F1
#
_cell.length_a   1.000
_cell.length_b   1.000
_cell.length_c   1.000
_cell.angle_alpha   90.00
_cell.angle_beta   90.00
_cell.angle_gamma   90.00
#
_symmetry.space_group_name_H-M   'P 1'
#
loop_
_entity.id
_entity.type
_entity.pdbx_description
1 polymer ?
#
loop_
_entity_poly.entity_id
_entity_poly.type
_entity_poly.pdbx_seq_one_letter_code
_entity_poly.pdbx_strand_id
1 'polypeptide(L)'
;MENSEKKQELYPKNGEVTFLMPNTNAIGVLKKAQKGRSLTAKYMTVEDWQSEKGKEKLCYFLGFKESVDASGEVYYLAKLHDGDTPFVAAQTILVQSLANIPVGQGVSITCTDVVKNSKSGKTALFDVVELDVNLMGRDDE
;
A
#
# COMPACT_ATOMS: atom_id res chain seq x y z
N MET A 1 24.60 18.94 44.37
CA MET A 1 24.22 18.83 42.95
C MET A 1 24.75 17.50 42.47
N GLU A 2 23.87 16.53 42.23
CA GLU A 2 24.02 15.48 41.20
C GLU A 2 22.73 14.65 41.23
N ASN A 3 21.91 14.85 40.19
CA ASN A 3 20.61 14.22 40.03
C ASN A 3 20.83 12.89 39.32
N SER A 4 20.93 11.79 40.07
CA SER A 4 21.12 10.46 39.50
C SER A 4 19.81 9.95 38.91
N GLU A 5 19.77 9.85 37.59
CA GLU A 5 18.66 9.26 36.83
C GLU A 5 18.39 7.83 37.30
N LYS A 6 17.28 7.62 38.02
CA LYS A 6 16.77 6.29 38.36
C LYS A 6 16.31 5.59 37.08
N LYS A 7 17.17 4.71 36.55
CA LYS A 7 16.75 3.70 35.57
C LYS A 7 15.58 2.90 36.15
N GLN A 8 14.43 2.93 35.46
CA GLN A 8 13.30 2.06 35.78
C GLN A 8 13.74 0.61 35.56
N GLU A 9 13.88 -0.13 36.66
CA GLU A 9 14.06 -1.57 36.64
C GLU A 9 12.73 -2.23 36.28
N LEU A 10 12.74 -3.00 35.18
CA LEU A 10 11.60 -3.81 34.74
C LEU A 10 11.49 -5.03 35.66
N TYR A 11 10.64 -4.95 36.67
CA TYR A 11 10.30 -6.09 37.52
C TYR A 11 9.07 -6.82 36.99
N PRO A 12 9.18 -8.08 36.54
CA PRO A 12 7.99 -8.89 36.34
C PRO A 12 7.47 -9.35 37.71
N LYS A 13 6.32 -8.81 38.13
CA LYS A 13 5.57 -9.38 39.26
C LYS A 13 4.88 -10.67 38.78
N ASN A 14 5.54 -11.80 38.97
CA ASN A 14 5.02 -13.18 38.80
C ASN A 14 4.77 -13.66 37.36
N GLY A 15 5.66 -13.37 36.41
CA GLY A 15 5.64 -14.01 35.10
C GLY A 15 7.05 -14.06 34.49
N GLU A 16 7.46 -15.21 33.96
CA GLU A 16 8.70 -15.31 33.19
C GLU A 16 8.61 -14.38 31.97
N VAL A 17 9.54 -13.43 31.87
CA VAL A 17 9.70 -12.61 30.66
C VAL A 17 10.79 -13.25 29.82
N THR A 18 10.37 -13.95 28.76
CA THR A 18 11.30 -14.49 27.77
C THR A 18 11.69 -13.38 26.80
N PHE A 19 12.94 -12.95 26.84
CA PHE A 19 13.50 -12.06 25.82
C PHE A 19 14.07 -12.91 24.67
N LEU A 20 13.50 -12.74 23.48
CA LEU A 20 14.13 -13.23 22.25
C LEU A 20 15.27 -12.27 21.90
N MET A 21 16.50 -12.61 22.30
CA MET A 21 17.69 -11.92 21.80
C MET A 21 18.04 -12.46 20.41
N PRO A 22 18.01 -11.62 19.35
CA PRO A 22 18.56 -12.01 18.08
C PRO A 22 20.08 -12.24 18.23
N ASN A 23 20.63 -13.17 17.46
CA ASN A 23 22.08 -13.40 17.50
C ASN A 23 22.85 -12.13 17.09
N THR A 24 24.06 -11.98 17.62
CA THR A 24 24.91 -10.80 17.39
C THR A 24 25.29 -10.61 15.92
N ASN A 25 25.33 -11.68 15.14
CA ASN A 25 25.57 -11.63 13.69
C ASN A 25 24.43 -10.93 12.94
N ALA A 26 23.17 -11.24 13.28
CA ALA A 26 21.99 -10.62 12.69
C ALA A 26 21.91 -9.12 13.01
N ILE A 27 22.33 -8.72 14.22
CA ILE A 27 22.42 -7.30 14.59
C ILE A 27 23.51 -6.59 13.75
N GLY A 28 24.66 -7.24 13.54
CA GLY A 28 25.74 -6.71 12.70
C GLY A 28 25.33 -6.55 11.23
N VAL A 29 24.57 -7.52 10.69
CA VAL A 29 23.99 -7.46 9.34
C VAL A 29 22.96 -6.33 9.26
N LEU A 30 22.05 -6.22 10.24
CA LEU A 30 21.03 -5.18 10.26
C LEU A 30 21.62 -3.77 10.27
N LYS A 31 22.70 -3.54 11.04
CA LYS A 31 23.39 -2.24 11.05
C LYS A 31 24.04 -1.86 9.72
N LYS A 32 24.37 -2.86 8.90
CA LYS A 32 24.95 -2.68 7.56
C LYS A 32 23.90 -2.77 6.46
N ALA A 33 22.65 -3.12 6.81
CA ALA A 33 21.57 -3.22 5.86
C ALA A 33 21.28 -1.84 5.30
N GLN A 34 21.27 -1.75 3.97
CA GLN A 34 20.81 -0.55 3.29
C GLN A 34 19.29 -0.52 3.32
N LYS A 35 18.72 0.69 3.33
CA LYS A 35 17.29 0.84 3.13
C LYS A 35 16.94 0.27 1.75
N GLY A 36 16.07 -0.73 1.74
CA GLY A 36 15.49 -1.29 0.51
C GLY A 36 14.26 -0.49 0.06
N ARG A 37 13.25 -1.20 -0.44
CA ARG A 37 11.98 -0.61 -0.88
C ARG A 37 11.21 0.04 0.26
N SER A 38 10.48 1.11 -0.05
CA SER A 38 9.57 1.73 0.90
C SER A 38 8.37 0.83 1.14
N LEU A 39 8.11 0.47 2.38
CA LEU A 39 6.90 -0.26 2.78
C LEU A 39 5.72 0.67 3.06
N THR A 40 5.94 2.00 3.00
CA THR A 40 4.88 2.98 3.21
C THR A 40 4.02 3.08 1.96
N ALA A 41 2.78 2.60 2.06
CA ALA A 41 1.82 2.73 0.98
C ALA A 41 1.32 4.17 0.86
N LYS A 42 1.42 4.75 -0.34
CA LYS A 42 0.81 6.06 -0.64
C LYS A 42 -0.68 5.88 -0.94
N TYR A 43 -1.53 6.74 -0.38
CA TYR A 43 -2.91 6.87 -0.86
C TYR A 43 -2.96 7.78 -2.08
N MET A 44 -3.42 7.27 -3.23
CA MET A 44 -3.58 8.05 -4.45
C MET A 44 -4.90 8.79 -4.44
N THR A 45 -4.83 10.11 -4.25
CA THR A 45 -6.00 11.01 -4.26
C THR A 45 -6.44 11.32 -5.69
N VAL A 46 -7.63 11.94 -5.83
CA VAL A 46 -8.11 12.38 -7.16
C VAL A 46 -7.20 13.46 -7.74
N GLU A 47 -6.63 14.32 -6.89
CA GLU A 47 -5.64 15.35 -7.26
C GLU A 47 -4.34 14.73 -7.78
N ASP A 48 -3.86 13.65 -7.16
CA ASP A 48 -2.69 12.91 -7.65
C ASP A 48 -2.95 12.38 -9.07
N TRP A 49 -4.09 11.71 -9.28
CA TRP A 49 -4.49 11.21 -10.60
C TRP A 49 -4.65 12.33 -11.62
N GLN A 50 -5.17 13.48 -11.21
CA GLN A 50 -5.28 14.66 -12.06
C GLN A 50 -3.91 15.16 -12.51
N SER A 51 -2.91 15.15 -11.61
CA SER A 51 -1.54 15.58 -11.91
C SER A 51 -0.80 14.62 -12.86
N GLU A 52 -1.24 13.37 -12.90
CA GLU A 52 -0.72 12.30 -13.76
C GLU A 52 -1.66 11.98 -14.94
N LYS A 53 -2.62 12.86 -15.26
CA LYS A 53 -3.58 12.66 -16.35
C LYS A 53 -2.87 12.32 -17.66
N GLY A 54 -3.36 11.27 -18.33
CA GLY A 54 -2.83 10.79 -19.60
C GLY A 54 -1.50 10.04 -19.51
N LYS A 55 -0.95 9.83 -18.32
CA LYS A 55 0.22 8.97 -18.12
C LYS A 55 -0.21 7.58 -17.72
N GLU A 56 0.38 6.58 -18.36
CA GLU A 56 0.23 5.19 -17.96
C GLU A 56 0.97 4.92 -16.65
N LYS A 57 0.29 4.28 -15.71
CA LYS A 57 0.88 3.72 -14.51
C LYS A 57 0.79 2.20 -14.58
N LEU A 58 1.94 1.57 -14.84
CA LEU A 58 2.08 0.12 -14.85
C LEU A 58 2.25 -0.37 -13.40
N CYS A 59 1.44 -1.32 -12.99
CA CYS A 59 1.50 -1.86 -11.64
C CYS A 59 0.86 -3.24 -11.54
N TYR A 60 1.11 -3.93 -10.44
CA TYR A 60 0.42 -5.18 -10.11
C TYR A 60 -0.77 -4.91 -9.21
N PHE A 61 -1.89 -5.56 -9.50
CA PHE A 61 -3.04 -5.59 -8.63
C PHE A 61 -2.88 -6.62 -7.51
N LEU A 62 -2.90 -6.18 -6.26
CA LEU A 62 -2.65 -7.02 -5.07
C LEU A 62 -3.93 -7.30 -4.26
N GLY A 63 -5.09 -7.16 -4.89
CA GLY A 63 -6.40 -7.38 -4.30
C GLY A 63 -6.99 -6.14 -3.63
N PHE A 64 -8.16 -6.31 -3.03
CA PHE A 64 -8.84 -5.26 -2.30
C PHE A 64 -8.60 -5.35 -0.79
N LYS A 65 -8.79 -4.22 -0.12
CA LYS A 65 -8.96 -4.13 1.32
C LYS A 65 -10.27 -3.41 1.61
N GLU A 66 -11.13 -4.04 2.40
CA GLU A 66 -12.34 -3.41 2.91
C GLU A 66 -11.99 -2.40 4.01
N SER A 67 -12.67 -1.25 3.99
CA SER A 67 -12.56 -0.21 5.01
C SER A 67 -13.92 0.44 5.24
N VAL A 68 -14.03 1.17 6.35
CA VAL A 68 -15.27 1.82 6.77
C VAL A 68 -14.98 3.30 6.93
N ASP A 69 -15.83 4.13 6.35
CA ASP A 69 -15.71 5.58 6.47
C ASP A 69 -16.26 6.10 7.82
N ALA A 70 -16.19 7.41 8.04
CA ALA A 70 -16.69 8.02 9.26
C ALA A 70 -18.22 7.93 9.42
N SER A 71 -18.95 7.63 8.34
CA SER A 71 -20.40 7.47 8.31
C SER A 71 -20.84 6.02 8.48
N GLY A 72 -19.90 5.07 8.55
CA GLY A 72 -20.18 3.64 8.65
C GLY A 72 -20.39 2.96 7.29
N GLU A 73 -20.20 3.66 6.18
CA GLU A 73 -20.30 3.07 4.85
C GLU A 73 -19.02 2.31 4.51
N VAL A 74 -19.21 1.10 3.97
CA VAL A 74 -18.12 0.23 3.55
C VAL A 74 -17.62 0.68 2.18
N TYR A 75 -16.31 0.85 2.05
CA TYR A 75 -15.65 1.12 0.79
C TYR A 75 -14.42 0.22 0.60
N TYR A 76 -14.02 0.06 -0.66
CA TYR A 76 -12.90 -0.80 -1.03
C TYR A 76 -11.71 0.03 -1.47
N LEU A 77 -10.54 -0.40 -1.02
CA LEU A 77 -9.24 0.10 -1.42
C LEU A 77 -8.56 -0.93 -2.33
N ALA A 78 -8.29 -0.55 -3.57
CA ALA A 78 -7.41 -1.33 -4.44
C ALA A 78 -5.98 -1.22 -3.92
N LYS A 79 -5.31 -2.35 -3.69
CA LYS A 79 -3.88 -2.40 -3.37
C LYS A 79 -3.11 -2.61 -4.66
N LEU A 80 -2.15 -1.73 -4.93
CA LEU A 80 -1.39 -1.69 -6.18
C LEU A 80 0.11 -1.56 -5.86
N HIS A 81 0.97 -2.05 -6.74
CA HIS A 81 2.42 -1.93 -6.58
C HIS A 81 3.10 -1.76 -7.94
N ASP A 82 3.82 -0.65 -8.14
CA ASP A 82 4.46 -0.31 -9.42
C ASP A 82 5.85 -0.96 -9.62
N GLY A 83 6.42 -1.52 -8.55
CA GLY A 83 7.73 -2.17 -8.55
C GLY A 83 8.69 -1.52 -7.55
N ASP A 84 8.46 -0.25 -7.25
CA ASP A 84 9.24 0.55 -6.31
C ASP A 84 8.45 0.88 -5.05
N THR A 85 7.18 1.24 -5.22
CA THR A 85 6.30 1.71 -4.14
C THR A 85 4.94 1.01 -4.15
N PRO A 86 4.47 0.52 -2.99
CA PRO A 86 3.08 0.17 -2.83
C PRO A 86 2.22 1.44 -2.77
N PHE A 87 1.02 1.38 -3.33
CA PHE A 87 0.02 2.44 -3.21
C PHE A 87 -1.39 1.87 -3.16
N VAL A 88 -2.32 2.68 -2.66
CA VAL A 88 -3.73 2.31 -2.54
C VAL A 88 -4.63 3.37 -3.14
N ALA A 89 -5.74 2.95 -3.74
CA ALA A 89 -6.67 3.82 -4.44
C ALA A 89 -8.12 3.40 -4.12
N ALA A 90 -8.98 4.38 -3.81
CA ALA A 90 -10.39 4.16 -3.44
C ALA A 90 -11.40 4.65 -4.47
N GLN A 91 -10.94 5.14 -5.63
CA GLN A 91 -11.84 5.70 -6.64
C GLN A 91 -12.77 4.60 -7.15
N THR A 92 -14.08 4.80 -7.01
CA THR A 92 -15.10 3.80 -7.31
C THR A 92 -14.96 3.19 -8.70
N ILE A 93 -14.70 4.02 -9.72
CA ILE A 93 -14.53 3.57 -11.10
C ILE A 93 -13.32 2.63 -11.21
N LEU A 94 -12.18 3.02 -10.64
CA LEU A 94 -10.98 2.19 -10.65
C LEU A 94 -11.19 0.86 -9.92
N VAL A 95 -11.81 0.90 -8.74
CA VAL A 95 -12.14 -0.30 -7.96
C VAL A 95 -13.04 -1.24 -8.76
N GLN A 96 -14.06 -0.70 -9.45
CA GLN A 96 -14.94 -1.48 -10.29
C GLN A 96 -14.22 -2.09 -11.50
N SER A 97 -13.34 -1.34 -12.16
CA SER A 97 -12.53 -1.85 -13.28
C SER A 97 -11.61 -3.00 -12.85
N LEU A 98 -11.08 -2.95 -11.63
CA LEU A 98 -10.20 -3.99 -11.09
C LEU A 98 -10.96 -5.16 -10.46
N ALA A 99 -12.29 -5.10 -10.35
CA ALA A 99 -13.08 -6.09 -9.59
C ALA A 99 -12.96 -7.53 -10.12
N ASN A 100 -12.76 -7.66 -11.44
CA ASN A 100 -12.65 -8.95 -12.12
C ASN A 100 -11.20 -9.36 -12.41
N ILE A 101 -10.22 -8.52 -12.05
CA ILE A 101 -8.82 -8.76 -12.32
C ILE A 101 -8.26 -9.71 -11.26
N PRO A 102 -7.54 -10.79 -11.64
CA PRO A 102 -6.98 -11.71 -10.66
C PRO A 102 -5.88 -11.03 -9.82
N VAL A 103 -5.78 -11.44 -8.55
CA VAL A 103 -4.72 -10.96 -7.67
C VAL A 103 -3.36 -11.41 -8.23
N GLY A 104 -2.42 -10.48 -8.33
CA GLY A 104 -1.11 -10.68 -8.94
C GLY A 104 -1.02 -10.23 -10.39
N GLN A 105 -2.13 -9.93 -11.06
CA GLN A 105 -2.14 -9.50 -12.46
C GLN A 105 -1.50 -8.13 -12.66
N GLY A 106 -0.69 -7.99 -13.70
CA GLY A 106 -0.19 -6.71 -14.17
C GLY A 106 -1.30 -5.92 -14.85
N VAL A 107 -1.37 -4.63 -14.56
CA VAL A 107 -2.35 -3.70 -15.14
C VAL A 107 -1.68 -2.39 -15.53
N SER A 108 -2.10 -1.82 -16.66
CA SER A 108 -1.83 -0.44 -17.04
C SER A 108 -3.05 0.39 -16.67
N ILE A 109 -2.85 1.39 -15.80
CA ILE A 109 -3.90 2.31 -15.37
C ILE A 109 -3.59 3.70 -15.93
N THR A 110 -4.51 4.27 -16.70
CA THR A 110 -4.40 5.64 -17.20
C THR A 110 -5.58 6.45 -16.68
N CYS A 111 -5.31 7.56 -16.00
CA CYS A 111 -6.36 8.54 -15.71
C CYS A 111 -6.67 9.34 -16.99
N THR A 112 -7.83 9.10 -17.58
CA THR A 112 -8.22 9.70 -18.87
C THR A 112 -8.81 11.09 -18.70
N ASP A 113 -9.55 11.33 -17.61
CA ASP A 113 -10.07 12.65 -17.26
C ASP A 113 -10.44 12.76 -15.78
N VAL A 114 -10.66 13.98 -15.31
CA VAL A 114 -11.22 14.27 -13.99
C VAL A 114 -12.39 15.24 -14.15
N VAL A 115 -13.59 14.74 -13.93
CA VAL A 115 -14.83 15.49 -14.09
C VAL A 115 -15.36 15.99 -12.75
N LYS A 116 -15.98 17.17 -12.73
CA LYS A 116 -16.71 17.65 -11.55
C LYS A 116 -18.02 16.88 -11.41
N ASN A 117 -18.34 16.45 -10.20
CA ASN A 117 -19.62 15.82 -9.91
C ASN A 117 -20.66 16.84 -9.42
N SER A 118 -21.92 16.44 -9.43
CA SER A 118 -23.07 17.27 -9.06
C SER A 118 -23.10 17.71 -7.59
N LYS A 119 -22.25 17.12 -6.73
CA LYS A 119 -22.13 17.44 -5.29
C LYS A 119 -20.83 18.18 -4.94
N SER A 120 -20.23 18.90 -5.89
CA SER A 120 -18.99 19.69 -5.72
C SER A 120 -17.70 18.88 -5.52
N GLY A 121 -17.75 17.55 -5.64
CA GLY A 121 -16.57 16.69 -5.67
C GLY A 121 -16.01 16.51 -7.09
N LYS A 122 -14.93 15.73 -7.19
CA LYS A 122 -14.30 15.34 -8.45
C LYS A 122 -14.31 13.83 -8.61
N THR A 123 -14.49 13.37 -9.84
CA THR A 123 -14.46 11.95 -10.19
C THR A 123 -13.38 11.75 -11.25
N ALA A 124 -12.37 10.93 -10.93
CA ALA A 124 -11.38 10.50 -11.91
C ALA A 124 -11.96 9.36 -12.76
N LEU A 125 -11.78 9.47 -14.07
CA LEU A 125 -12.07 8.46 -15.06
C LEU A 125 -10.78 7.71 -15.39
N PHE A 126 -10.92 6.41 -15.62
CA PHE A 126 -9.80 5.51 -15.82
C PHE A 126 -10.01 4.67 -17.06
N ASP A 127 -8.92 4.46 -17.79
CA ASP A 127 -8.74 3.33 -18.68
C ASP A 127 -7.83 2.33 -17.98
N VAL A 128 -8.23 1.05 -17.97
CA VAL A 128 -7.52 -0.01 -17.26
C VAL A 128 -7.36 -1.18 -18.21
N VAL A 129 -6.11 -1.52 -18.51
CA VAL A 129 -5.75 -2.59 -19.43
C VAL A 129 -5.02 -3.69 -18.67
N GLU A 130 -5.47 -4.92 -18.81
CA GLU A 130 -4.77 -6.09 -18.32
C GLU A 130 -3.50 -6.34 -19.14
N LEU A 131 -2.37 -6.50 -18.47
CA LEU A 131 -1.08 -6.80 -19.09
C LEU A 131 -0.86 -8.31 -19.08
N ASP A 132 -0.11 -8.84 -20.04
CA ASP A 132 0.21 -10.27 -20.13
C ASP A 132 1.35 -10.65 -19.16
N VAL A 133 1.13 -10.42 -17.87
CA VAL A 133 2.06 -10.76 -16.78
C VAL A 133 1.30 -10.94 -15.46
N ASN A 134 1.62 -11.97 -14.69
CA ASN A 134 0.99 -12.21 -13.39
C ASN A 134 2.01 -12.74 -12.36
N LEU A 135 2.13 -12.08 -11.21
CA LEU A 135 3.05 -12.46 -10.12
C LEU A 135 2.75 -13.84 -9.50
N MET A 136 1.50 -14.29 -9.62
CA MET A 136 0.98 -15.51 -9.03
C MET A 136 0.64 -16.56 -10.10
N GLY A 137 0.70 -16.19 -11.38
CA GLY A 137 0.66 -17.12 -12.48
C GLY A 137 1.93 -17.98 -12.43
N ARG A 138 1.78 -19.29 -12.59
CA ARG A 138 2.96 -20.12 -12.88
C ARG A 138 3.48 -19.66 -14.25
N ASP A 139 4.76 -19.33 -14.30
CA ASP A 139 5.50 -19.32 -15.56
C ASP A 139 5.56 -20.77 -16.06
N ASP A 140 4.46 -21.26 -16.63
CA ASP A 140 4.43 -22.50 -17.39
C ASP A 140 4.57 -22.12 -18.88
N GLU A 141 5.80 -21.77 -19.27
CA GLU A 141 6.40 -22.06 -20.59
C GLU A 141 7.94 -21.99 -20.55
#